data_AF-A0A8H3AUK6-F1
#
_entry.id   AF-A0A8H3AUK6-F1
#
_cell.length_a   1.000
_cell.length_b   1.000
_cell.length_c   1.000
_cell.angle_alpha   90.00
_cell.angle_beta   90.00
_cell.angle_gamma   90.00
#
_symmetry.space_group_name_H-M   'P 1'
#
loop_
_entity.id
_entity.type
_entity.pdbx_description
1 polymer ?
#
loop_
_entity_poly.entity_id
_entity_poly.type
_entity_poly.pdbx_seq_one_letter_code
_entity_poly.pdbx_strand_id
1 'polypeptide(L)'
;MQGGLPSRWLPASAGPFHRFFRRLFTGYPSRMSPDPHALPLIAVDMDDVLCRTNETVATWHNLHYGTNLTIADFHYYHYWKNPGWGSPTETLNKVREFSTSEYFTNTPPIEGALEGVKALKDLGYRLEIVTARALRHQHTTEMWLNKYLPGVIDKVHYTGEFEHNPSVAIPPPPNGSGNPKRRTKADVLETIGAKALIDDSLPNALLCSEVVPVLLFGDYQWNKRPSFDETAKDRMSYSERERWEQVEAKYRAEKNGIDVNESDWNEWWERDNLYILPPGITRATSWTQVIQWFKSEEGRTALGEE
;
A
#
# COMPACT_ATOMS: atom_id res chain seq x y z
N MET A 1 32.55 33.20 -65.83
CA MET A 1 32.07 33.34 -67.21
C MET A 1 30.60 33.03 -67.24
N GLN A 2 29.80 33.94 -67.83
CA GLN A 2 28.41 33.82 -68.32
C GLN A 2 27.36 33.41 -67.26
N GLY A 3 26.42 34.26 -66.84
CA GLY A 3 25.39 34.95 -67.64
C GLY A 3 24.09 34.13 -67.51
N GLY A 4 22.88 34.63 -67.28
CA GLY A 4 22.24 35.94 -67.34
C GLY A 4 20.74 35.76 -67.00
N LEU A 5 20.11 36.87 -66.60
CA LEU A 5 18.68 37.15 -66.31
C LEU A 5 17.72 36.86 -67.51
N PRO A 6 16.38 37.21 -67.54
CA PRO A 6 15.46 37.81 -66.54
C PRO A 6 13.97 37.29 -66.53
N SER A 7 13.21 37.80 -65.54
CA SER A 7 11.82 38.34 -65.56
C SER A 7 10.59 37.66 -66.23
N ARG A 8 9.57 37.46 -65.37
CA ARG A 8 8.11 37.79 -65.48
C ARG A 8 7.39 37.62 -66.83
N TRP A 9 6.28 36.88 -66.81
CA TRP A 9 4.96 37.27 -67.38
C TRP A 9 3.82 36.50 -66.67
N LEU A 10 2.80 37.22 -66.18
CA LEU A 10 1.43 36.72 -65.94
C LEU A 10 0.57 37.17 -67.14
N PRO A 11 -0.48 36.42 -67.52
CA PRO A 11 -1.85 36.90 -67.26
C PRO A 11 -2.83 35.76 -66.89
N ALA A 12 -3.72 35.97 -65.92
CA ALA A 12 -5.12 36.40 -66.03
C ALA A 12 -6.16 35.27 -66.08
N SER A 13 -7.17 35.46 -65.23
CA SER A 13 -8.40 34.72 -64.93
C SER A 13 -9.30 34.34 -66.11
N ALA A 14 -10.04 33.22 -65.98
CA ALA A 14 -11.50 33.16 -66.20
C ALA A 14 -12.10 31.77 -65.88
N GLY A 15 -12.95 31.71 -64.84
CA GLY A 15 -14.31 31.18 -64.91
C GLY A 15 -14.61 29.66 -64.90
N PRO A 16 -15.79 29.25 -64.42
CA PRO A 16 -16.01 28.00 -63.67
C PRO A 16 -16.80 26.96 -64.46
N PHE A 17 -16.81 25.68 -64.06
CA PHE A 17 -18.03 24.84 -64.05
C PHE A 17 -17.80 23.52 -63.29
N HIS A 18 -18.77 23.22 -62.42
CA HIS A 18 -18.99 22.01 -61.65
C HIS A 18 -18.59 20.68 -62.32
N ARG A 19 -18.06 19.74 -61.52
CA ARG A 19 -18.76 18.46 -61.26
C ARG A 19 -18.21 17.72 -60.05
N PHE A 20 -19.16 17.35 -59.20
CA PHE A 20 -19.11 16.47 -58.04
C PHE A 20 -18.47 15.11 -58.38
N PHE A 21 -17.57 14.63 -57.52
CA PHE A 21 -17.52 13.22 -57.08
C PHE A 21 -16.82 13.14 -55.72
N ARG A 22 -17.61 13.20 -54.64
CA ARG A 22 -17.17 12.86 -53.28
C ARG A 22 -17.30 11.33 -53.16
N ARG A 23 -16.17 10.63 -53.17
CA ARG A 23 -16.11 9.19 -52.91
C ARG A 23 -16.22 8.97 -51.39
N LEU A 24 -17.29 8.29 -50.98
CA LEU A 24 -17.53 7.84 -49.62
C LEU A 24 -16.40 6.89 -49.20
N PHE A 25 -15.54 7.32 -48.28
CA PHE A 25 -14.79 6.41 -47.42
C PHE A 25 -15.66 6.18 -46.19
N THR A 26 -16.23 4.98 -46.09
CA THR A 26 -16.86 4.46 -44.88
C THR A 26 -15.75 4.25 -43.84
N GLY A 27 -15.63 5.18 -42.91
CA GLY A 27 -14.80 5.01 -41.71
C GLY A 27 -15.37 3.92 -40.84
N TYR A 28 -14.55 2.92 -40.52
CA TYR A 28 -14.78 2.08 -39.34
C TYR A 28 -14.78 3.00 -38.12
N PRO A 29 -15.71 2.84 -37.15
CA PRO A 29 -15.58 3.53 -35.89
C PRO A 29 -14.33 2.99 -35.21
N SER A 30 -13.30 3.84 -35.14
CA SER A 30 -12.23 3.73 -34.16
C SER A 30 -12.90 3.56 -32.80
N ARG A 31 -12.74 2.38 -32.16
CA ARG A 31 -13.07 2.23 -30.74
C ARG A 31 -12.37 3.37 -30.00
N MET A 32 -13.14 4.36 -29.54
CA MET A 32 -12.63 5.29 -28.54
C MET A 32 -12.22 4.41 -27.36
N SER A 33 -10.93 4.44 -27.02
CA SER A 33 -10.48 3.97 -25.72
C SER A 33 -11.35 4.67 -24.67
N PRO A 34 -11.94 3.94 -23.69
CA PRO A 34 -12.72 4.58 -22.65
C PRO A 34 -11.90 5.70 -22.02
N ASP A 35 -12.58 6.78 -21.64
CA ASP A 35 -11.96 7.88 -20.91
C ASP A 35 -11.11 7.29 -19.76
N PRO A 36 -9.80 7.55 -19.68
CA PRO A 36 -8.97 7.08 -18.59
C PRO A 36 -9.37 7.66 -17.23
N HIS A 37 -10.40 8.51 -17.13
CA HIS A 37 -11.08 8.86 -15.89
C HIS A 37 -12.39 8.09 -15.63
N ALA A 38 -12.86 7.28 -16.57
CA ALA A 38 -14.08 6.47 -16.45
C ALA A 38 -13.84 5.05 -15.89
N LEU A 39 -12.60 4.56 -15.90
CA LEU A 39 -12.30 3.23 -15.40
C LEU A 39 -12.26 3.20 -13.86
N PRO A 40 -12.84 2.17 -13.22
CA PRO A 40 -12.81 1.99 -11.76
C PRO A 40 -11.37 1.94 -11.23
N LEU A 41 -11.14 2.62 -10.11
CA LEU A 41 -9.83 2.74 -9.48
C LEU A 41 -9.69 1.71 -8.36
N ILE A 42 -8.62 0.92 -8.39
CA ILE A 42 -8.22 0.04 -7.29
C ILE A 42 -6.99 0.64 -6.62
N ALA A 43 -7.08 0.80 -5.30
CA ALA A 43 -5.96 1.22 -4.49
C ALA A 43 -5.11 0.01 -4.09
N VAL A 44 -3.79 0.16 -4.14
CA VAL A 44 -2.84 -0.91 -3.82
C VAL A 44 -1.83 -0.37 -2.82
N ASP A 45 -1.57 -1.08 -1.72
CA ASP A 45 -0.43 -0.73 -0.86
C ASP A 45 0.90 -1.07 -1.56
N MET A 46 1.99 -0.50 -1.08
CA MET A 46 3.33 -0.74 -1.59
C MET A 46 4.07 -1.80 -0.77
N ASP A 47 4.29 -1.51 0.51
CA ASP A 47 5.11 -2.33 1.40
C ASP A 47 4.36 -3.63 1.71
N ASP A 48 5.03 -4.76 1.52
CA ASP A 48 4.53 -6.13 1.68
C ASP A 48 3.22 -6.48 0.91
N VAL A 49 2.88 -5.67 -0.10
CA VAL A 49 1.93 -5.99 -1.19
C VAL A 49 2.61 -6.00 -2.56
N LEU A 50 3.48 -5.02 -2.83
CA LEU A 50 4.27 -4.91 -4.06
C LEU A 50 5.76 -5.18 -3.83
N CYS A 51 6.31 -4.78 -2.69
CA CYS A 51 7.72 -4.98 -2.36
C CYS A 51 7.90 -5.66 -0.99
N ARG A 52 8.94 -6.50 -0.85
CA ARG A 52 9.18 -7.33 0.34
C ARG A 52 9.87 -6.56 1.46
N THR A 53 9.20 -5.54 1.98
CA THR A 53 9.79 -4.58 2.90
C THR A 53 10.15 -5.22 4.24
N ASN A 54 9.26 -6.02 4.82
CA ASN A 54 9.50 -6.68 6.09
C ASN A 54 10.60 -7.76 6.02
N GLU A 55 10.71 -8.48 4.90
CA GLU A 55 11.83 -9.43 4.67
C GLU A 55 13.17 -8.67 4.56
N THR A 56 13.17 -7.55 3.86
CA THR A 56 14.35 -6.73 3.64
C THR A 56 14.80 -6.02 4.92
N VAL A 57 13.87 -5.48 5.71
CA VAL A 57 14.20 -4.85 6.99
C VAL A 57 14.67 -5.87 8.02
N ALA A 58 14.17 -7.10 8.00
CA ALA A 58 14.70 -8.18 8.85
C ALA A 58 16.18 -8.44 8.54
N THR A 59 16.52 -8.58 7.26
CA THR A 59 17.91 -8.78 6.80
C THR A 59 18.81 -7.63 7.24
N TRP A 60 18.36 -6.39 7.02
CA TRP A 60 19.07 -5.19 7.46
C TRP A 60 19.25 -5.17 8.98
N HIS A 61 18.18 -5.47 9.75
CA HIS A 61 18.19 -5.42 11.21
C HIS A 61 19.10 -6.50 11.81
N ASN A 62 19.13 -7.70 11.22
CA ASN A 62 20.05 -8.77 11.60
C ASN A 62 21.51 -8.33 11.48
N LEU A 63 21.86 -7.69 10.36
CA LEU A 63 23.21 -7.20 10.12
C LEU A 63 23.62 -6.05 11.07
N HIS A 64 22.74 -5.08 11.30
CA HIS A 64 23.08 -3.84 12.00
C HIS A 64 22.95 -3.95 13.52
N TYR A 65 22.07 -4.81 14.00
CA TYR A 65 21.74 -4.92 15.43
C TYR A 65 22.05 -6.31 16.01
N GLY A 66 22.67 -7.21 15.23
CA GLY A 66 23.05 -8.55 15.68
C GLY A 66 21.86 -9.43 16.04
N THR A 67 20.71 -9.19 15.42
CA THR A 67 19.49 -9.98 15.62
C THR A 67 19.41 -11.16 14.66
N ASN A 68 18.38 -12.01 14.83
CA ASN A 68 18.12 -13.16 13.98
C ASN A 68 16.63 -13.24 13.60
N LEU A 69 16.09 -12.11 13.15
CA LEU A 69 14.70 -11.94 12.71
C LEU A 69 14.48 -12.63 11.36
N THR A 70 13.32 -13.25 11.27
CA THR A 70 12.67 -13.75 10.06
C THR A 70 11.33 -13.04 9.90
N ILE A 71 10.66 -13.25 8.75
CA ILE A 71 9.34 -12.68 8.52
C ILE A 71 8.30 -13.12 9.57
N ALA A 72 8.49 -14.29 10.18
CA ALA A 72 7.59 -14.84 11.20
C ALA A 72 7.68 -14.10 12.55
N ASP A 73 8.77 -13.36 12.79
CA ASP A 73 8.98 -12.61 14.03
C ASP A 73 8.26 -11.26 14.05
N PHE A 74 7.68 -10.84 12.92
CA PHE A 74 6.86 -9.64 12.82
C PHE A 74 5.43 -9.94 13.25
N HIS A 75 5.20 -10.10 14.54
CA HIS A 75 3.89 -10.47 15.10
C HIS A 75 2.84 -9.35 14.97
N TYR A 76 3.24 -8.09 14.95
CA TYR A 76 2.38 -6.91 14.89
C TYR A 76 2.86 -5.92 13.82
N TYR A 77 1.91 -5.11 13.31
CA TYR A 77 2.17 -4.04 12.35
C TYR A 77 3.16 -2.99 12.89
N HIS A 78 3.00 -2.63 14.17
CA HIS A 78 3.88 -1.67 14.83
C HIS A 78 5.17 -2.36 15.29
N TYR A 79 6.30 -2.02 14.66
CA TYR A 79 7.58 -2.70 14.89
C TYR A 79 8.06 -2.76 16.34
N TRP A 80 7.79 -1.75 17.18
CA TRP A 80 8.22 -1.77 18.59
C TRP A 80 7.61 -2.95 19.37
N LYS A 81 6.48 -3.49 18.89
CA LYS A 81 5.82 -4.66 19.45
C LYS A 81 6.45 -5.99 19.02
N ASN A 82 7.49 -5.96 18.18
CA ASN A 82 8.16 -7.15 17.67
C ASN A 82 9.56 -7.31 18.31
N PRO A 83 10.11 -8.54 18.37
CA PRO A 83 11.42 -8.79 18.97
C PRO A 83 12.53 -7.91 18.39
N GLY A 84 13.45 -7.45 19.25
CA GLY A 84 14.66 -6.75 18.83
C GLY A 84 14.51 -5.28 18.43
N TRP A 85 13.29 -4.73 18.33
CA TRP A 85 13.07 -3.34 17.89
C TRP A 85 13.26 -2.29 18.99
N GLY A 86 12.96 -2.63 20.24
CA GLY A 86 13.09 -1.74 21.40
C GLY A 86 11.85 -0.85 21.60
N SER A 87 12.01 0.24 22.36
CA SER A 87 10.94 1.21 22.59
C SER A 87 10.43 1.86 21.30
N PRO A 88 9.24 2.51 21.30
CA PRO A 88 8.75 3.23 20.13
C PRO A 88 9.73 4.29 19.59
N THR A 89 10.51 4.93 20.46
CA THR A 89 11.53 5.93 20.04
C THR A 89 12.74 5.27 19.39
N GLU A 90 13.26 4.17 19.95
CA GLU A 90 14.34 3.39 19.32
C GLU A 90 13.90 2.83 17.98
N THR A 91 12.68 2.30 17.92
CA THR A 91 12.06 1.79 16.70
C THR A 91 11.99 2.88 15.62
N LEU A 92 11.54 4.09 15.97
CA LEU A 92 11.49 5.20 15.02
C LEU A 92 12.87 5.55 14.45
N ASN A 93 13.92 5.53 15.29
CA ASN A 93 15.29 5.77 14.83
C ASN A 93 15.75 4.67 13.87
N LYS A 94 15.51 3.40 14.21
CA LYS A 94 15.81 2.25 13.33
C LYS A 94 15.09 2.33 12.00
N VAL A 95 13.80 2.66 11.99
CA VAL A 95 13.02 2.84 10.75
C VAL A 95 13.60 3.96 9.90
N ARG A 96 14.03 5.08 10.51
CA ARG A 96 14.67 6.19 9.79
C ARG A 96 15.98 5.75 9.16
N GLU A 97 16.85 5.06 9.90
CA GLU A 97 18.11 4.53 9.38
C GLU A 97 17.87 3.57 8.21
N PHE A 98 16.96 2.60 8.38
CA PHE A 98 16.58 1.67 7.33
C PHE A 98 16.08 2.40 6.08
N SER A 99 15.19 3.39 6.23
CA SER A 99 14.61 4.14 5.11
C SER A 99 15.63 4.93 4.28
N THR A 100 16.81 5.21 4.86
CA THR A 100 17.92 5.89 4.18
C THR A 100 18.97 4.92 3.61
N SER A 101 18.83 3.63 3.87
CA SER A 101 19.80 2.61 3.47
C SER A 101 19.60 2.12 2.03
N GLU A 102 20.64 1.50 1.47
CA GLU A 102 20.55 0.79 0.19
C GLU A 102 19.60 -0.41 0.22
N TYR A 103 19.35 -0.99 1.40
CA TYR A 103 18.41 -2.09 1.58
C TYR A 103 16.99 -1.64 1.22
N PHE A 104 16.54 -0.51 1.78
CA PHE A 104 15.22 0.04 1.46
C PHE A 104 15.08 0.35 -0.03
N THR A 105 16.12 0.94 -0.64
CA THR A 105 16.13 1.27 -2.08
C THR A 105 16.05 0.02 -2.96
N ASN A 106 16.67 -1.09 -2.55
CA ASN A 106 16.79 -2.31 -3.35
C ASN A 106 15.82 -3.43 -2.93
N THR A 107 14.84 -3.13 -2.08
CA THR A 107 13.78 -4.07 -1.67
C THR A 107 13.23 -4.85 -2.88
N PRO A 108 13.27 -6.19 -2.90
CA PRO A 108 12.78 -6.97 -4.03
C PRO A 108 11.24 -6.87 -4.19
N PRO A 109 10.70 -7.07 -5.40
CA PRO A 109 9.25 -7.20 -5.59
C PRO A 109 8.71 -8.47 -4.95
N ILE A 110 7.44 -8.42 -4.53
CA ILE A 110 6.69 -9.61 -4.13
C ILE A 110 6.47 -10.50 -5.36
N GLU A 111 6.50 -11.80 -5.15
CA GLU A 111 6.22 -12.77 -6.20
C GLU A 111 4.81 -12.58 -6.78
N GLY A 112 4.72 -12.55 -8.10
CA GLY A 112 3.46 -12.33 -8.82
C GLY A 112 2.95 -10.89 -8.80
N ALA A 113 3.66 -9.92 -8.18
CA ALA A 113 3.19 -8.55 -8.09
C ALA A 113 3.02 -7.90 -9.47
N LEU A 114 4.03 -7.99 -10.34
CA LEU A 114 3.99 -7.42 -11.69
C LEU A 114 2.88 -8.05 -12.54
N GLU A 115 2.76 -9.38 -12.48
CA GLU A 115 1.73 -10.14 -13.18
C GLU A 115 0.33 -9.78 -12.66
N GLY A 116 0.19 -9.65 -11.33
CA GLY A 116 -1.05 -9.28 -10.66
C GLY A 116 -1.52 -7.88 -11.04
N VAL A 117 -0.67 -6.86 -10.92
CA VAL A 117 -1.06 -5.50 -11.29
C VAL A 117 -1.37 -5.38 -12.78
N LYS A 118 -0.64 -6.09 -13.66
CA LYS A 118 -0.97 -6.14 -15.09
C LYS A 118 -2.32 -6.80 -15.34
N ALA A 119 -2.61 -7.91 -14.67
CA ALA A 119 -3.90 -8.59 -14.78
C ALA A 119 -5.07 -7.69 -14.33
N LEU A 120 -4.89 -6.86 -13.30
CA LEU A 120 -5.90 -5.85 -12.93
C LEU A 120 -6.08 -4.79 -14.02
N LYS A 121 -5.00 -4.28 -14.64
CA LYS A 121 -5.12 -3.36 -15.78
C LYS A 121 -5.86 -4.02 -16.96
N ASP A 122 -5.57 -5.29 -17.25
CA ASP A 122 -6.23 -6.06 -18.31
C ASP A 122 -7.72 -6.29 -18.05
N LEU A 123 -8.12 -6.36 -16.77
CA LEU A 123 -9.52 -6.37 -16.35
C LEU A 123 -10.22 -5.02 -16.48
N GLY A 124 -9.49 -3.95 -16.85
CA GLY A 124 -10.05 -2.62 -17.06
C GLY A 124 -9.98 -1.71 -15.83
N TYR A 125 -9.15 -2.04 -14.83
CA TYR A 125 -8.96 -1.18 -13.67
C TYR A 125 -7.83 -0.15 -13.87
N ARG A 126 -7.95 0.97 -13.19
CA ARG A 126 -6.84 1.90 -12.93
C ARG A 126 -6.24 1.63 -11.57
N LEU A 127 -4.95 1.87 -11.44
CA LEU A 127 -4.20 1.48 -10.24
C LEU A 127 -3.49 2.70 -9.68
N GLU A 128 -3.79 3.04 -8.43
CA GLU A 128 -3.06 4.06 -7.68
C GLU A 128 -2.55 3.45 -6.38
N ILE A 129 -1.31 3.78 -6.00
CA ILE A 129 -0.73 3.32 -4.74
C ILE A 129 -1.17 4.22 -3.60
N VAL A 130 -1.59 3.64 -2.48
CA VAL A 130 -1.86 4.36 -1.23
C VAL A 130 -1.01 3.75 -0.11
N THR A 131 0.05 4.44 0.29
CA THR A 131 1.11 3.89 1.15
C THR A 131 1.33 4.69 2.43
N ALA A 132 1.69 3.97 3.50
CA ALA A 132 2.13 4.52 4.79
C ALA A 132 3.46 5.28 4.70
N ARG A 133 4.21 5.14 3.60
CA ARG A 133 5.43 5.89 3.34
C ARG A 133 5.18 7.40 3.44
N ALA A 134 6.22 8.10 3.89
CA ALA A 134 6.27 9.55 3.89
C ALA A 134 6.61 10.12 2.51
N LEU A 135 6.19 11.37 2.27
CA LEU A 135 6.49 12.08 1.02
C LEU A 135 8.00 12.19 0.74
N ARG A 136 8.83 12.25 1.78
CA ARG A 136 10.31 12.23 1.63
C ARG A 136 10.85 10.97 0.94
N HIS A 137 10.09 9.87 0.93
CA HIS A 137 10.46 8.62 0.24
C HIS A 137 10.01 8.60 -1.24
N GLN A 138 9.45 9.69 -1.75
CA GLN A 138 8.89 9.76 -3.11
C GLN A 138 9.92 9.36 -4.17
N HIS A 139 11.10 9.97 -4.14
CA HIS A 139 12.14 9.71 -5.13
C HIS A 139 12.54 8.22 -5.19
N THR A 140 12.81 7.61 -4.03
CA THR A 140 13.15 6.18 -3.94
C THR A 140 12.00 5.29 -4.41
N THR A 141 10.76 5.66 -4.09
CA THR A 141 9.56 4.95 -4.53
C THR A 141 9.39 5.01 -6.05
N GLU A 142 9.55 6.18 -6.66
CA GLU A 142 9.48 6.35 -8.12
C GLU A 142 10.57 5.57 -8.85
N MET A 143 11.80 5.56 -8.34
CA MET A 143 12.88 4.73 -8.90
C MET A 143 12.53 3.25 -8.85
N TRP A 144 11.95 2.79 -7.73
CA TRP A 144 11.52 1.40 -7.57
C TRP A 144 10.42 1.04 -8.57
N LEU A 145 9.41 1.90 -8.73
CA LEU A 145 8.32 1.70 -9.67
C LEU A 145 8.81 1.68 -11.13
N ASN A 146 9.71 2.57 -11.51
CA ASN A 146 10.30 2.60 -12.84
C ASN A 146 11.10 1.33 -13.14
N LYS A 147 11.74 0.75 -12.12
CA LYS A 147 12.52 -0.49 -12.26
C LYS A 147 11.64 -1.73 -12.40
N TYR A 148 10.59 -1.87 -11.58
CA TYR A 148 9.85 -3.12 -11.45
C TYR A 148 8.44 -3.09 -12.05
N LEU A 149 7.77 -1.93 -12.07
CA LEU A 149 6.38 -1.77 -12.53
C LEU A 149 6.23 -0.62 -13.56
N PRO A 150 7.07 -0.55 -14.62
CA PRO A 150 7.08 0.59 -15.53
C PRO A 150 5.74 0.74 -16.25
N GLY A 151 5.12 1.92 -16.09
CA GLY A 151 3.87 2.29 -16.79
C GLY A 151 2.61 1.59 -16.31
N VAL A 152 2.63 0.91 -15.16
CA VAL A 152 1.47 0.18 -14.62
C VAL A 152 0.66 1.00 -13.62
N ILE A 153 1.36 1.74 -12.75
CA ILE A 153 0.77 2.55 -11.68
C ILE A 153 0.55 3.98 -12.15
N ASP A 154 -0.66 4.49 -11.96
CA ASP A 154 -1.09 5.79 -12.46
C ASP A 154 -0.66 6.94 -11.51
N LYS A 155 -0.67 6.70 -10.20
CA LYS A 155 -0.27 7.68 -9.17
C LYS A 155 0.10 7.02 -7.83
N VAL A 156 0.88 7.73 -7.00
CA VAL A 156 1.19 7.33 -5.61
C VAL A 156 0.69 8.40 -4.63
N HIS A 157 0.07 7.96 -3.54
CA HIS A 157 -0.38 8.78 -2.42
C HIS A 157 0.34 8.38 -1.14
N TYR A 158 0.95 9.36 -0.48
CA TYR A 158 1.72 9.19 0.74
C TYR A 158 0.91 9.69 1.94
N THR A 159 0.72 8.84 2.96
CA THR A 159 0.05 9.22 4.22
C THR A 159 1.04 9.62 5.31
N GLY A 160 2.31 9.19 5.23
CA GLY A 160 3.33 9.52 6.23
C GLY A 160 3.03 8.97 7.62
N GLU A 161 2.40 7.80 7.71
CA GLU A 161 1.94 7.22 8.97
C GLU A 161 3.06 7.16 10.02
N PHE A 162 4.27 6.74 9.65
CA PHE A 162 5.38 6.60 10.61
C PHE A 162 6.23 7.87 10.83
N GLU A 163 5.82 9.07 10.39
CA GLU A 163 6.64 10.27 10.56
C GLU A 163 6.66 10.82 11.99
N HIS A 164 5.62 10.53 12.77
CA HIS A 164 5.43 11.09 14.11
C HIS A 164 5.86 10.10 15.19
N ASN A 165 6.52 10.62 16.24
CA ASN A 165 6.80 9.84 17.43
C ASN A 165 5.48 9.64 18.20
N PRO A 166 5.01 8.41 18.44
CA PRO A 166 3.78 8.15 19.19
C PRO A 166 3.84 8.64 20.65
N SER A 167 5.02 9.04 21.15
CA SER A 167 5.25 9.64 22.46
C SER A 167 5.25 11.17 22.45
N VAL A 168 5.15 11.83 21.29
CA VAL A 168 5.13 13.29 21.16
C VAL A 168 3.76 13.72 20.65
N ALA A 169 3.04 14.51 21.45
CA ALA A 169 1.79 15.14 21.00
C ALA A 169 2.03 15.91 19.70
N ILE A 170 1.16 15.72 18.70
CA ILE A 170 1.29 16.41 17.42
C ILE A 170 1.11 17.91 17.70
N PRO A 171 2.10 18.78 17.39
CA PRO A 171 1.93 20.21 17.58
C PRO A 171 0.75 20.71 16.73
N PRO A 172 -0.14 21.56 17.26
CA PRO A 172 -1.20 22.14 16.45
C PRO A 172 -0.60 22.96 15.29
N PRO A 173 -1.25 23.01 14.12
CA PRO A 173 -0.77 23.80 13.00
C PRO A 173 -0.66 25.27 13.41
N PRO A 174 0.31 26.02 12.84
CA PRO A 174 0.56 27.42 13.19
C PRO A 174 -0.65 28.34 13.00
N ASN A 175 -1.68 27.90 12.27
CA ASN A 175 -2.86 28.68 11.90
C ASN A 175 -4.20 28.10 12.40
N GLY A 176 -4.22 27.45 13.56
CA GLY A 176 -5.40 27.45 14.45
C GLY A 176 -6.73 26.86 13.93
N SER A 177 -6.73 25.92 12.99
CA SER A 177 -7.94 25.18 12.60
C SER A 177 -7.77 23.68 12.82
N GLY A 178 -8.12 23.24 14.04
CA GLY A 178 -8.19 21.83 14.43
C GLY A 178 -6.84 21.22 14.83
N ASN A 179 -6.91 20.13 15.61
CA ASN A 179 -5.79 19.20 15.70
C ASN A 179 -5.48 18.72 14.27
N PRO A 180 -4.21 18.64 13.85
CA PRO A 180 -3.89 18.10 12.54
C PRO A 180 -4.38 16.65 12.48
N LYS A 181 -5.49 16.41 11.76
CA LYS A 181 -5.99 15.05 11.54
C LYS A 181 -4.94 14.35 10.69
N ARG A 182 -4.33 13.28 11.23
CA ARG A 182 -3.44 12.40 10.46
C ARG A 182 -4.22 11.95 9.22
N ARG A 183 -3.69 12.19 8.03
CA ARG A 183 -4.33 11.77 6.79
C ARG A 183 -4.23 10.24 6.72
N THR A 184 -5.35 9.55 6.86
CA THR A 184 -5.40 8.07 6.85
C THR A 184 -5.51 7.53 5.43
N LYS A 185 -5.29 6.22 5.25
CA LYS A 185 -5.58 5.57 3.96
C LYS A 185 -7.07 5.69 3.62
N ALA A 186 -7.98 5.50 4.58
CA ALA A 186 -9.41 5.67 4.39
C ALA A 186 -9.77 7.07 3.83
N ASP A 187 -9.22 8.15 4.41
CA ASP A 187 -9.46 9.52 3.89
C ASP A 187 -8.97 9.67 2.43
N VAL A 188 -7.86 9.02 2.07
CA VAL A 188 -7.34 9.02 0.69
C VAL A 188 -8.26 8.25 -0.25
N LEU A 189 -8.70 7.05 0.14
CA LEU A 189 -9.56 6.18 -0.66
C LEU A 189 -10.88 6.87 -1.04
N GLU A 190 -11.52 7.54 -0.08
CA GLU A 190 -12.71 8.37 -0.32
C GLU A 190 -12.42 9.48 -1.33
N THR A 191 -11.31 10.20 -1.12
CA THR A 191 -10.92 11.35 -1.96
C THR A 191 -10.69 10.96 -3.42
N ILE A 192 -10.09 9.80 -3.66
CA ILE A 192 -9.75 9.33 -5.02
C ILE A 192 -10.86 8.50 -5.66
N GLY A 193 -11.94 8.22 -4.92
CA GLY A 193 -13.04 7.39 -5.40
C GLY A 193 -12.62 5.94 -5.68
N ALA A 194 -11.76 5.37 -4.83
CA ALA A 194 -11.34 3.98 -4.94
C ALA A 194 -12.55 3.04 -4.82
N LYS A 195 -12.46 1.88 -5.47
CA LYS A 195 -13.48 0.81 -5.43
C LYS A 195 -13.11 -0.35 -4.54
N ALA A 196 -11.81 -0.59 -4.35
CA ALA A 196 -11.28 -1.55 -3.40
C ALA A 196 -9.87 -1.14 -2.98
N LEU A 197 -9.40 -1.74 -1.89
CA LEU A 197 -8.02 -1.66 -1.41
C LEU A 197 -7.40 -3.07 -1.36
N ILE A 198 -6.13 -3.19 -1.76
CA ILE A 198 -5.28 -4.36 -1.50
C ILE A 198 -4.19 -3.92 -0.52
N ASP A 199 -4.17 -4.47 0.68
CA ASP A 199 -3.30 -4.01 1.79
C ASP A 199 -2.94 -5.19 2.70
N ASP A 200 -1.72 -5.26 3.22
CA ASP A 200 -1.25 -6.33 4.10
C ASP A 200 -1.52 -6.03 5.59
N SER A 201 -1.81 -4.78 5.93
CA SER A 201 -2.01 -4.34 7.32
C SER A 201 -3.46 -4.54 7.76
N LEU A 202 -3.66 -5.41 8.76
CA LEU A 202 -4.98 -5.60 9.37
C LEU A 202 -5.54 -4.30 9.99
N PRO A 203 -4.77 -3.46 10.72
CA PRO A 203 -5.24 -2.13 11.14
C PRO A 203 -5.76 -1.27 9.98
N ASN A 204 -5.06 -1.22 8.85
CA ASN A 204 -5.53 -0.48 7.67
C ASN A 204 -6.78 -1.11 7.08
N ALA A 205 -6.83 -2.44 7.00
CA ALA A 205 -8.00 -3.15 6.49
C ALA A 205 -9.25 -2.89 7.34
N LEU A 206 -9.13 -2.94 8.67
CA LEU A 206 -10.22 -2.59 9.59
C LEU A 206 -10.72 -1.17 9.33
N LEU A 207 -9.81 -0.21 9.25
CA LEU A 207 -10.15 1.19 9.01
C LEU A 207 -10.77 1.43 7.62
N CYS A 208 -10.23 0.81 6.58
CA CYS A 208 -10.63 1.07 5.19
C CYS A 208 -11.86 0.28 4.76
N SER A 209 -12.20 -0.82 5.46
CA SER A 209 -13.38 -1.65 5.17
C SER A 209 -14.71 -0.93 5.35
N GLU A 210 -14.72 0.15 6.13
CA GLU A 210 -15.86 1.07 6.27
C GLU A 210 -16.09 1.95 5.02
N VAL A 211 -15.11 2.02 4.12
CA VAL A 211 -15.13 2.88 2.92
C VAL A 211 -15.24 2.04 1.64
N VAL A 212 -14.42 0.99 1.53
CA VAL A 212 -14.34 0.11 0.35
C VAL A 212 -14.09 -1.33 0.79
N PRO A 213 -14.46 -2.35 -0.01
CA PRO A 213 -13.98 -3.70 0.22
C PRO A 213 -12.44 -3.75 0.23
N VAL A 214 -11.88 -4.51 1.16
CA VAL A 214 -10.43 -4.68 1.34
C VAL A 214 -10.04 -6.13 1.13
N LEU A 215 -9.03 -6.35 0.28
CA LEU A 215 -8.32 -7.62 0.22
C LEU A 215 -7.11 -7.54 1.14
N LEU A 216 -7.18 -8.25 2.28
CA LEU A 216 -6.08 -8.39 3.22
C LEU A 216 -5.04 -9.34 2.63
N PHE A 217 -3.94 -8.76 2.14
CA PHE A 217 -2.94 -9.43 1.35
C PHE A 217 -1.94 -10.23 2.20
N GLY A 218 -1.56 -11.40 1.70
CA GLY A 218 -0.54 -12.27 2.29
C GLY A 218 -1.02 -13.12 3.48
N ASP A 219 -0.14 -14.03 3.92
CA ASP A 219 -0.31 -14.81 5.15
C ASP A 219 0.79 -14.43 6.15
N TYR A 220 0.72 -13.18 6.61
CA TYR A 220 1.72 -12.58 7.47
C TYR A 220 1.30 -12.61 8.94
N GLN A 221 2.28 -12.66 9.86
CA GLN A 221 1.96 -12.72 11.29
C GLN A 221 1.29 -11.42 11.79
N TRP A 222 1.68 -10.26 11.26
CA TRP A 222 1.10 -8.96 11.60
C TRP A 222 -0.31 -8.74 11.05
N ASN A 223 -0.75 -9.55 10.07
CA ASN A 223 -2.09 -9.46 9.49
C ASN A 223 -3.11 -10.41 10.17
N LYS A 224 -2.67 -11.14 11.20
CA LYS A 224 -3.51 -12.05 11.99
C LYS A 224 -4.14 -11.39 13.21
N ARG A 225 -3.62 -10.24 13.65
CA ARG A 225 -4.04 -9.59 14.90
C ARG A 225 -4.02 -8.06 14.78
N PRO A 226 -4.97 -7.35 15.43
CA PRO A 226 -4.95 -5.89 15.46
C PRO A 226 -3.69 -5.37 16.12
N SER A 227 -3.28 -4.17 15.73
CA SER A 227 -2.09 -3.51 16.26
C SER A 227 -2.39 -2.02 16.45
N PHE A 228 -2.93 -1.68 17.61
CA PHE A 228 -3.30 -0.30 17.97
C PHE A 228 -2.12 0.50 18.56
N ASP A 229 -2.26 1.82 18.68
CA ASP A 229 -1.32 2.71 19.37
C ASP A 229 -2.03 3.64 20.39
N GLU A 230 -3.14 3.17 20.97
CA GLU A 230 -4.06 4.01 21.74
C GLU A 230 -3.73 4.04 23.23
N THR A 231 -3.38 2.90 23.82
CA THR A 231 -3.17 2.77 25.26
C THR A 231 -1.69 2.79 25.64
N ALA A 232 -1.39 2.90 26.95
CA ALA A 232 -0.04 2.70 27.45
C ALA A 232 0.47 1.27 27.18
N LYS A 233 -0.42 0.28 27.24
CA LYS A 233 -0.12 -1.13 26.92
C LYS A 233 0.25 -1.29 25.44
N ASP A 234 -0.40 -0.55 24.54
CA ASP A 234 -0.08 -0.57 23.11
C ASP A 234 1.28 0.02 22.77
N ARG A 235 1.79 0.91 23.62
CA ARG A 235 3.09 1.56 23.44
C ARG A 235 4.24 0.82 24.14
N MET A 236 3.96 -0.32 24.79
CA MET A 236 5.00 -1.19 25.31
C MET A 236 5.80 -1.81 24.16
N SER A 237 7.12 -1.82 24.29
CA SER A 237 7.99 -2.66 23.46
C SER A 237 7.68 -4.15 23.67
N TYR A 238 8.13 -5.00 22.74
CA TYR A 238 8.02 -6.45 22.88
C TYR A 238 8.50 -6.95 24.25
N SER A 239 9.70 -6.55 24.69
CA SER A 239 10.27 -7.00 25.96
C SER A 239 9.53 -6.47 27.18
N GLU A 240 8.99 -5.25 27.12
CA GLU A 240 8.14 -4.72 28.19
C GLU A 240 6.81 -5.47 28.28
N ARG A 241 6.21 -5.78 27.12
CA ARG A 241 4.95 -6.53 27.05
C ARG A 241 5.13 -7.97 27.51
N GLU A 242 6.19 -8.65 27.09
CA GLU A 242 6.55 -10.01 27.52
C GLU A 242 6.67 -10.09 29.04
N ARG A 243 7.40 -9.14 29.65
CA ARG A 243 7.52 -9.06 31.12
C ARG A 243 6.17 -8.82 31.79
N TRP A 244 5.33 -7.95 31.22
CA TRP A 244 3.98 -7.71 31.73
C TRP A 244 3.12 -8.98 31.68
N GLU A 245 3.12 -9.69 30.55
CA GLU A 245 2.38 -10.95 30.37
C GLU A 245 2.87 -12.03 31.35
N GLN A 246 4.18 -12.09 31.61
CA GLN A 246 4.74 -13.02 32.59
C GLN A 246 4.25 -12.74 34.02
N VAL A 247 4.21 -11.47 34.42
CA VAL A 247 3.73 -11.08 35.76
C VAL A 247 2.24 -11.39 35.90
N GLU A 248 1.44 -11.05 34.89
CA GLU A 248 0.00 -11.31 34.87
C GLU A 248 -0.33 -12.80 34.87
N ALA A 249 0.41 -13.61 34.10
CA ALA A 249 0.24 -15.06 34.07
C ALA A 249 0.48 -15.67 35.45
N LYS A 250 1.58 -15.30 36.12
CA LYS A 250 1.91 -15.77 37.47
C LYS A 250 0.87 -15.34 38.52
N TYR A 251 0.40 -14.10 38.44
CA TYR A 251 -0.64 -13.61 39.35
C TYR A 251 -1.96 -14.37 39.19
N ARG A 252 -2.41 -14.63 37.95
CA ARG A 252 -3.62 -15.43 37.69
C ARG A 252 -3.46 -16.88 38.16
N ALA A 253 -2.29 -17.46 37.95
CA ALA A 253 -1.95 -18.81 38.40
C ALA A 253 -2.08 -18.93 39.92
N GLU A 254 -1.47 -18.02 40.67
CA GLU A 254 -1.57 -17.97 42.14
C GLU A 254 -3.00 -17.78 42.63
N LYS A 255 -3.77 -16.88 41.99
CA LYS A 255 -5.16 -16.60 42.37
C LYS A 255 -6.11 -17.77 42.11
N ASN A 256 -5.90 -18.51 41.04
CA ASN A 256 -6.80 -19.58 40.60
C ASN A 256 -6.31 -20.99 40.97
N GLY A 257 -5.12 -21.11 41.57
CA GLY A 257 -4.52 -22.40 41.91
C GLY A 257 -4.23 -23.27 40.68
N ILE A 258 -3.83 -22.65 39.56
CA ILE A 258 -3.49 -23.35 38.32
C ILE A 258 -1.98 -23.26 38.07
N ASP A 259 -1.43 -24.25 37.39
CA ASP A 259 -0.03 -24.23 36.93
C ASP A 259 0.14 -23.22 35.78
N VAL A 260 1.34 -22.66 35.66
CA VAL A 260 1.71 -21.72 34.59
C VAL A 260 2.81 -22.32 33.72
N ASN A 261 2.68 -22.21 32.40
CA ASN A 261 3.66 -22.66 31.42
C ASN A 261 4.34 -21.45 30.77
N GLU A 262 5.55 -21.63 30.23
CA GLU A 262 6.26 -20.53 29.57
C GLU A 262 5.51 -19.96 28.36
N SER A 263 4.76 -20.79 27.62
CA SER A 263 3.92 -20.34 26.50
C SER A 263 2.83 -19.35 26.94
N ASP A 264 2.45 -19.31 28.22
CA ASP A 264 1.48 -18.34 28.72
C ASP A 264 1.96 -16.89 28.56
N TRP A 265 3.26 -16.65 28.45
CA TRP A 265 3.82 -15.32 28.19
C TRP A 265 4.85 -15.26 27.07
N ASN A 266 5.40 -16.38 26.58
CA ASN A 266 6.31 -16.41 25.43
C ASN A 266 5.57 -16.51 24.10
N GLU A 267 4.26 -16.75 24.08
CA GLU A 267 3.43 -16.84 22.87
C GLU A 267 2.13 -16.02 23.02
N TRP A 268 2.16 -14.98 23.85
CA TRP A 268 0.95 -14.22 24.22
C TRP A 268 0.21 -13.66 23.01
N TRP A 269 0.94 -13.31 21.95
CA TRP A 269 0.37 -12.72 20.75
C TRP A 269 -0.67 -13.63 20.11
N GLU A 270 -0.55 -14.96 20.24
CA GLU A 270 -1.53 -15.90 19.68
C GLU A 270 -2.94 -15.65 20.22
N ARG A 271 -3.05 -15.20 21.48
CA ARG A 271 -4.34 -14.82 22.09
C ARG A 271 -4.94 -13.56 21.47
N ASP A 272 -4.12 -12.72 20.85
CA ASP A 272 -4.54 -11.48 20.20
C ASP A 272 -5.01 -11.73 18.73
N ASN A 273 -4.93 -12.98 18.24
CA ASN A 273 -5.40 -13.35 16.89
C ASN A 273 -6.89 -13.05 16.68
N LEU A 274 -7.17 -12.39 15.56
CA LEU A 274 -8.52 -12.22 15.03
C LEU A 274 -8.82 -13.34 14.03
N TYR A 275 -9.46 -14.40 14.52
CA TYR A 275 -9.78 -15.60 13.71
C TYR A 275 -10.93 -15.37 12.71
N ILE A 276 -11.83 -14.43 13.01
CA ILE A 276 -12.97 -14.08 12.14
C ILE A 276 -12.81 -12.62 11.75
N LEU A 277 -12.63 -12.37 10.45
CA LEU A 277 -12.56 -11.02 9.92
C LEU A 277 -13.97 -10.39 9.87
N PRO A 278 -14.08 -9.07 10.12
CA PRO A 278 -15.35 -8.37 9.95
C PRO A 278 -15.76 -8.34 8.47
N PRO A 279 -17.06 -8.05 8.19
CA PRO A 279 -17.54 -7.85 6.83
C PRO A 279 -16.72 -6.80 6.06
N GLY A 280 -16.63 -6.96 4.74
CA GLY A 280 -15.87 -6.04 3.88
C GLY A 280 -14.36 -6.33 3.80
N ILE A 281 -13.84 -7.30 4.57
CA ILE A 281 -12.44 -7.73 4.48
C ILE A 281 -12.36 -9.19 4.01
N THR A 282 -11.65 -9.43 2.91
CA THR A 282 -11.40 -10.77 2.37
C THR A 282 -9.91 -11.08 2.39
N ARG A 283 -9.51 -12.29 2.83
CA ARG A 283 -8.09 -12.69 2.75
C ARG A 283 -7.71 -13.07 1.33
N ALA A 284 -6.56 -12.60 0.87
CA ALA A 284 -5.93 -13.05 -0.36
C ALA A 284 -4.43 -13.29 -0.11
N THR A 285 -4.02 -14.54 0.00
CA THR A 285 -2.64 -14.86 0.42
C THR A 285 -1.61 -14.69 -0.70
N SER A 286 -2.05 -14.38 -1.92
CA SER A 286 -1.18 -14.16 -3.08
C SER A 286 -1.88 -13.32 -4.14
N TRP A 287 -1.10 -12.79 -5.09
CA TRP A 287 -1.64 -12.10 -6.27
C TRP A 287 -2.57 -12.98 -7.11
N THR A 288 -2.34 -14.30 -7.14
CA THR A 288 -3.28 -15.22 -7.80
C THR A 288 -4.67 -15.18 -7.17
N GLN A 289 -4.75 -15.20 -5.83
CA GLN A 289 -6.02 -15.11 -5.13
C GLN A 289 -6.67 -13.74 -5.26
N VAL A 290 -5.88 -12.66 -5.27
CA VAL A 290 -6.37 -11.31 -5.59
C VAL A 290 -7.10 -11.34 -6.94
N ILE A 291 -6.45 -11.83 -7.99
CA ILE A 291 -7.07 -11.86 -9.33
C ILE A 291 -8.28 -12.81 -9.39
N GLN A 292 -8.27 -13.91 -8.66
CA GLN A 292 -9.43 -14.81 -8.56
C GLN A 292 -10.62 -14.11 -7.92
N TRP A 293 -10.40 -13.31 -6.87
CA TRP A 293 -11.46 -12.53 -6.22
C TRP A 293 -12.05 -11.48 -7.18
N PHE A 294 -11.23 -10.72 -7.89
CA PHE A 294 -11.71 -9.74 -8.88
C PHE A 294 -12.51 -10.38 -10.04
N LYS A 295 -12.31 -11.67 -10.31
CA LYS A 295 -13.05 -12.42 -11.33
C LYS A 295 -14.28 -13.17 -10.77
N SER A 296 -14.42 -13.25 -9.45
CA SER A 296 -15.49 -14.01 -8.82
C SER A 296 -16.81 -13.23 -8.84
N GLU A 297 -17.91 -13.91 -8.56
CA GLU A 297 -19.21 -13.26 -8.33
C GLU A 297 -19.14 -12.36 -7.08
N GLU A 298 -18.56 -12.87 -5.99
CA GLU A 298 -18.37 -12.12 -4.74
C GLU A 298 -17.63 -10.80 -4.96
N GLY A 299 -16.50 -10.82 -5.67
CA GLY A 299 -15.71 -9.61 -5.91
C GLY A 299 -16.43 -8.60 -6.79
N ARG A 300 -17.09 -9.07 -7.86
CA ARG A 300 -17.88 -8.21 -8.74
C ARG A 300 -19.06 -7.56 -8.00
N THR A 301 -19.81 -8.34 -7.21
CA THR A 301 -20.88 -7.80 -6.36
C THR A 301 -20.34 -6.80 -5.34
N ALA A 302 -19.21 -7.07 -4.69
CA ALA A 302 -18.59 -6.15 -3.73
C ALA A 302 -18.13 -4.82 -4.37
N LEU A 303 -17.73 -4.85 -5.64
CA LEU A 303 -17.37 -3.66 -6.42
C LEU A 303 -18.59 -2.90 -6.99
N GLY A 304 -19.80 -3.45 -6.81
CA GLY A 304 -21.03 -2.91 -7.41
C GLY A 304 -21.12 -3.17 -8.93
N GLU A 305 -20.41 -4.19 -9.41
CA GLU A 305 -20.37 -4.63 -10.80
C GLU A 305 -21.33 -5.81 -10.99
N GLU A 306 -22.61 -5.52 -11.22
CA GLU A 306 -23.71 -6.48 -11.45
C GLU A 306 -24.04 -7.46 -10.29
#